data_AF-A0A9Q0TFR9-F1
#
_entry.id   AF-A0A9Q0TFR9-F1
#
_cell.length_a   1.000
_cell.length_b   1.000
_cell.length_c   1.000
_cell.angle_alpha   90.00
_cell.angle_beta   90.00
_cell.angle_gamma   90.00
#
_symmetry.space_group_name_H-M   'P 1'
#
loop_
_entity.id
_entity.type
_entity.pdbx_description
1 polymer ?
#
loop_
_entity_poly.entity_id
_entity_poly.type
_entity_poly.pdbx_seq_one_letter_code
_entity_poly.pdbx_strand_id
1 'polypeptide(L)'
;MYGMERMVFVQSRALLEVVRELLVGSIQSEDRLEALVYSAIYLKWINTGQVPCFEDGGHHRPNRHAEISRLIFRELERISSRKDTSPQEVVVIRKIHPCLPSFKAEFTASVPLTRIRDIAHRGDIPHDLKQEIKHTIQNKLHRNAGPEDLIATEAMLARITKNPGEYSEAFVEQFKIFHHELKDFFNAGSLAEQLVSIRESLDERGSSVLALFLDCKKNLDASEESHNIFELIKTMRSLNDLRDIIVKGLESGLRNDAPDAAIAMRQKWRLCEIGLEDYLFVLLSRFLNALEAVGGAKWLADNVESKNISSWNDLLGALIVGVRQLGLSGWRPEECAAIGTELLAWQEKGLFEKEGSEDGKIIWALRLKATLDRARRLTEDYSEALLQIFPQRVQILGKALGIPENSIRTYTEAEIRAGVIFQVSKLCTLLLKAVRSTLGSRGWDILVPGAAIGTLVQVNISLINDAAA
;
A
#
# COMPACT_ATOMS: atom_id res chain seq x y z
N MET A 1 -14.01 -13.05 2.68
CA MET A 1 -15.25 -13.65 3.21
C MET A 1 -15.20 -13.64 4.73
N TYR A 2 -15.75 -12.60 5.37
CA TYR A 2 -16.14 -12.56 6.78
C TYR A 2 -17.29 -11.56 6.86
N GLY A 3 -18.43 -11.95 7.44
CA GLY A 3 -19.63 -11.12 7.46
C GLY A 3 -19.55 -10.02 8.51
N MET A 4 -19.83 -8.78 8.11
CA MET A 4 -20.02 -7.65 9.02
C MET A 4 -21.51 -7.48 9.34
N GLU A 5 -22.01 -8.23 10.32
CA GLU A 5 -23.26 -7.88 11.00
C GLU A 5 -22.96 -7.05 12.25
N ARG A 6 -23.17 -5.72 12.13
CA ARG A 6 -23.61 -4.74 13.16
C ARG A 6 -23.29 -3.31 12.69
N MET A 7 -24.22 -2.68 11.98
CA MET A 7 -24.14 -1.26 11.63
C MET A 7 -24.55 -0.36 12.81
N VAL A 8 -23.70 0.60 13.18
CA VAL A 8 -24.06 1.81 13.97
C VAL A 8 -23.21 3.00 13.43
N PHE A 9 -23.86 4.12 13.11
CA PHE A 9 -23.51 5.05 12.00
C PHE A 9 -22.96 6.43 12.41
N VAL A 10 -21.90 7.04 11.81
CA VAL A 10 -21.71 8.53 11.65
C VAL A 10 -20.39 9.16 11.08
N GLN A 11 -20.56 10.42 10.64
CA GLN A 11 -19.71 11.65 10.65
C GLN A 11 -18.27 11.60 10.15
N SER A 12 -18.03 11.17 8.93
CA SER A 12 -16.77 11.51 8.24
C SER A 12 -16.40 13.02 8.35
N ARG A 13 -17.35 13.97 8.36
CA ARG A 13 -17.04 15.41 8.55
C ARG A 13 -16.33 15.74 9.87
N ALA A 14 -16.97 15.46 11.01
CA ALA A 14 -16.45 15.92 12.31
C ALA A 14 -15.11 15.25 12.61
N LEU A 15 -14.99 13.98 12.23
CA LEU A 15 -13.76 13.20 12.32
C LEU A 15 -12.64 13.83 11.45
N LEU A 16 -12.93 14.26 10.21
CA LEU A 16 -11.97 14.98 9.37
C LEU A 16 -11.64 16.39 9.89
N GLU A 17 -12.58 17.12 10.48
CA GLU A 17 -12.32 18.45 11.07
C GLU A 17 -11.39 18.31 12.30
N VAL A 18 -11.54 17.26 13.13
CA VAL A 18 -10.59 16.92 14.21
C VAL A 18 -9.19 16.64 13.67
N VAL A 19 -9.05 15.87 12.59
CA VAL A 19 -7.75 15.62 11.94
C VAL A 19 -7.14 16.92 11.40
N ARG A 20 -7.96 17.77 10.78
CA ARG A 20 -7.52 19.09 10.29
C ARG A 20 -7.02 19.97 11.44
N GLU A 21 -7.75 20.07 12.54
CA GLU A 21 -7.36 20.87 13.69
C GLU A 21 -6.08 20.36 14.35
N LEU A 22 -5.95 19.04 14.52
CA LEU A 22 -4.76 18.38 15.04
C LEU A 22 -3.52 18.67 14.18
N LEU A 23 -3.62 18.48 12.86
CA LEU A 23 -2.50 18.69 11.94
C LEU A 23 -2.14 20.17 11.76
N VAL A 24 -3.12 21.08 11.78
CA VAL A 24 -2.88 22.53 11.69
C VAL A 24 -2.27 23.08 12.98
N GLY A 25 -2.66 22.55 14.14
CA GLY A 25 -2.07 22.92 15.44
C GLY A 25 -0.61 22.49 15.59
N SER A 26 -0.20 21.38 14.95
CA SER A 26 1.12 20.76 15.13
C SER A 26 2.15 21.07 14.03
N ILE A 27 1.88 21.99 13.09
CA ILE A 27 2.77 22.24 11.91
C ILE A 27 4.22 22.61 12.30
N GLN A 28 4.38 23.26 13.45
CA GLN A 28 5.65 23.77 13.97
C GLN A 28 6.02 23.24 15.37
N SER A 29 5.25 22.32 15.95
CA SER A 29 5.60 21.74 17.26
C SER A 29 6.49 20.50 17.11
N GLU A 30 7.17 20.15 18.20
CA GLU A 30 7.97 18.92 18.29
C GLU A 30 7.08 17.65 18.21
N ASP A 31 5.78 17.79 18.47
CA ASP A 31 4.77 16.72 18.45
C ASP A 31 4.19 16.42 17.06
N ARG A 32 4.75 17.02 15.98
CA ARG A 32 4.26 16.86 14.59
C ARG A 32 4.09 15.40 14.17
N LEU A 33 5.06 14.53 14.51
CA LEU A 33 4.99 13.09 14.26
C LEU A 33 3.85 12.43 15.06
N GLU A 34 3.62 12.82 16.31
CA GLU A 34 2.55 12.26 17.15
C GLU A 34 1.16 12.62 16.61
N ALA A 35 0.97 13.89 16.20
CA ALA A 35 -0.25 14.35 15.53
C ALA A 35 -0.54 13.57 14.22
N LEU A 36 0.49 13.32 13.41
CA LEU A 36 0.40 12.47 12.22
C LEU A 36 0.03 11.02 12.56
N VAL A 37 0.67 10.43 13.58
CA VAL A 37 0.41 9.04 14.01
C VAL A 37 -1.02 8.87 14.50
N TYR A 38 -1.52 9.75 15.36
CA TYR A 38 -2.91 9.72 15.81
C TYR A 38 -3.89 9.90 14.64
N SER A 39 -3.61 10.83 13.72
CA SER A 39 -4.43 11.04 12.52
C SER A 39 -4.53 9.78 11.65
N ALA A 40 -3.41 9.09 11.42
CA ALA A 40 -3.37 7.85 10.63
C ALA A 40 -4.14 6.69 11.29
N ILE A 41 -3.96 6.48 12.61
CA ILE A 41 -4.69 5.44 13.35
C ILE A 41 -6.20 5.70 13.29
N TYR A 42 -6.60 6.94 13.58
CA TYR A 42 -7.99 7.35 13.63
C TYR A 42 -8.69 7.16 12.28
N LEU A 43 -8.12 7.70 11.20
CA LEU A 43 -8.68 7.60 9.86
C LEU A 43 -8.75 6.14 9.36
N LYS A 44 -7.75 5.30 9.68
CA LYS A 44 -7.81 3.87 9.36
C LYS A 44 -8.97 3.18 10.08
N TRP A 45 -9.21 3.46 11.35
CA TRP A 45 -10.33 2.86 12.09
C TRP A 45 -11.70 3.36 11.64
N ILE A 46 -11.79 4.59 11.14
CA ILE A 46 -13.00 5.12 10.52
C ILE A 46 -13.27 4.39 9.20
N ASN A 47 -12.27 4.31 8.32
CA ASN A 47 -12.43 3.68 7.00
C ASN A 47 -12.61 2.15 7.06
N THR A 48 -12.21 1.51 8.16
CA THR A 48 -12.49 0.08 8.41
C THR A 48 -13.75 -0.15 9.25
N GLY A 49 -14.52 0.90 9.58
CA GLY A 49 -15.76 0.80 10.35
C GLY A 49 -15.58 0.31 11.79
N GLN A 50 -14.39 0.47 12.36
CA GLN A 50 -14.05 0.04 13.72
C GLN A 50 -14.42 1.10 14.78
N VAL A 51 -14.50 2.38 14.42
CA VAL A 51 -15.07 3.42 15.28
C VAL A 51 -16.61 3.41 15.15
N PRO A 52 -17.39 3.25 16.25
CA PRO A 52 -18.85 3.37 16.24
C PRO A 52 -19.29 4.84 16.36
N CYS A 53 -20.46 5.17 15.77
CA CYS A 53 -20.88 6.53 15.37
C CYS A 53 -21.12 7.66 16.43
N PHE A 54 -22.21 8.45 16.47
CA PHE A 54 -23.66 8.28 16.13
C PHE A 54 -24.28 9.56 15.44
N GLU A 55 -25.36 9.47 14.63
CA GLU A 55 -26.01 10.60 13.90
C GLU A 55 -26.26 11.89 14.72
N ASP A 56 -25.74 13.03 14.24
CA ASP A 56 -26.24 14.36 14.62
C ASP A 56 -27.34 14.81 13.65
N GLY A 57 -28.24 15.68 14.12
CA GLY A 57 -29.30 16.28 13.29
C GLY A 57 -28.81 17.31 12.27
N GLY A 58 -27.52 17.30 11.94
CA GLY A 58 -26.86 18.24 11.05
C GLY A 58 -27.10 17.95 9.56
N HIS A 59 -27.00 19.01 8.75
CA HIS A 59 -27.01 18.91 7.29
C HIS A 59 -25.60 19.20 6.72
N HIS A 60 -24.71 18.22 6.80
CA HIS A 60 -23.34 18.32 6.31
C HIS A 60 -23.22 17.77 4.89
N ARG A 61 -23.30 18.67 3.90
CA ARG A 61 -23.18 18.28 2.48
C ARG A 61 -21.79 17.72 2.15
N PRO A 62 -21.67 16.84 1.12
CA PRO A 62 -20.40 16.24 0.71
C PRO A 62 -19.31 17.27 0.39
N ASN A 63 -19.67 18.47 -0.09
CA ASN A 63 -18.70 19.51 -0.46
C ASN A 63 -17.87 20.03 0.70
N ARG A 64 -18.41 20.03 1.93
CA ARG A 64 -17.61 20.38 3.11
C ARG A 64 -16.55 19.33 3.43
N HIS A 65 -16.81 18.06 3.11
CA HIS A 65 -15.86 16.96 3.29
C HIS A 65 -14.73 17.05 2.27
N ALA A 66 -15.07 17.29 1.00
CA ALA A 66 -14.10 17.61 -0.05
C ALA A 66 -13.21 18.79 0.36
N GLU A 67 -13.78 19.88 0.88
CA GLU A 67 -13.00 21.05 1.29
C GLU A 67 -12.09 20.79 2.49
N ILE A 68 -12.53 20.06 3.51
CA ILE A 68 -11.66 19.67 4.64
C ILE A 68 -10.55 18.73 4.17
N SER A 69 -10.89 17.75 3.32
CA SER A 69 -9.94 16.82 2.69
C SER A 69 -8.84 17.57 1.92
N ARG A 70 -9.21 18.58 1.13
CA ARG A 70 -8.29 19.45 0.39
C ARG A 70 -7.31 20.19 1.29
N LEU A 71 -7.79 20.68 2.44
CA LEU A 71 -6.95 21.37 3.44
C LEU A 71 -5.98 20.39 4.10
N ILE A 72 -6.44 19.21 4.53
CA ILE A 72 -5.57 18.16 5.10
C ILE A 72 -4.50 17.75 4.07
N PHE A 73 -4.90 17.43 2.84
CA PHE A 73 -4.01 17.04 1.76
C PHE A 73 -2.91 18.08 1.49
N ARG A 74 -3.28 19.37 1.50
CA ARG A 74 -2.35 20.48 1.32
C ARG A 74 -1.28 20.52 2.41
N GLU A 75 -1.65 20.32 3.69
CA GLU A 75 -0.66 20.31 4.78
C GLU A 75 0.21 19.05 4.77
N LEU A 76 -0.33 17.88 4.42
CA LEU A 76 0.45 16.65 4.26
C LEU A 76 1.52 16.77 3.15
N GLU A 77 1.17 17.35 2.00
CA GLU A 77 2.12 17.60 0.90
C GLU A 77 3.15 18.70 1.25
N ARG A 78 2.76 19.69 2.07
CA ARG A 78 3.71 20.69 2.63
C ARG A 78 4.71 20.04 3.59
N ILE A 79 4.27 19.17 4.50
CA ILE A 79 5.19 18.43 5.38
C ILE A 79 6.07 17.50 4.54
N SER A 80 5.52 16.76 3.58
CA SER A 80 6.28 15.84 2.72
C SER A 80 7.35 16.51 1.84
N SER A 81 7.26 17.81 1.60
CA SER A 81 8.23 18.57 0.78
C SER A 81 9.25 19.39 1.60
N ARG A 82 9.20 19.30 2.94
CA ARG A 82 10.19 19.90 3.84
C ARG A 82 11.46 19.05 3.93
N LYS A 83 12.61 19.73 4.08
CA LYS A 83 13.93 19.08 4.24
C LYS A 83 14.16 18.49 5.63
N ASP A 84 13.41 18.94 6.64
CA ASP A 84 13.47 18.48 8.03
C ASP A 84 12.46 17.37 8.36
N THR A 85 11.82 16.79 7.35
CA THR A 85 10.82 15.73 7.55
C THR A 85 11.51 14.38 7.69
N SER A 86 11.21 13.69 8.79
CA SER A 86 11.79 12.39 9.11
C SER A 86 11.18 11.26 8.26
N PRO A 87 11.90 10.15 8.02
CA PRO A 87 11.35 8.99 7.31
C PRO A 87 10.07 8.43 7.93
N GLN A 88 9.95 8.48 9.27
CA GLN A 88 8.75 8.08 10.00
C GLN A 88 7.53 8.93 9.61
N GLU A 89 7.70 10.25 9.51
CA GLU A 89 6.61 11.16 9.12
C GLU A 89 6.16 10.91 7.69
N VAL A 90 7.10 10.72 6.75
CA VAL A 90 6.75 10.37 5.36
C VAL A 90 5.94 9.06 5.33
N VAL A 91 6.40 8.01 6.02
CA VAL A 91 5.70 6.72 6.08
C VAL A 91 4.30 6.83 6.68
N VAL A 92 4.10 7.70 7.69
CA VAL A 92 2.78 7.92 8.30
C VAL A 92 1.87 8.77 7.40
N ILE A 93 2.39 9.83 6.76
CA ILE A 93 1.64 10.66 5.81
C ILE A 93 1.08 9.83 4.65
N ARG A 94 1.87 8.88 4.12
CA ARG A 94 1.44 7.93 3.08
C ARG A 94 0.22 7.10 3.48
N LYS A 95 0.03 6.82 4.77
CA LYS A 95 -1.15 6.08 5.30
C LYS A 95 -2.39 6.97 5.42
N ILE A 96 -2.20 8.29 5.52
CA ILE A 96 -3.31 9.27 5.59
C ILE A 96 -3.88 9.55 4.20
N HIS A 97 -3.05 9.69 3.16
CA HIS A 97 -3.51 10.10 1.82
C HIS A 97 -4.66 9.26 1.24
N PRO A 98 -4.67 7.91 1.29
CA PRO A 98 -5.77 7.08 0.79
C PRO A 98 -7.06 7.25 1.58
N CYS A 99 -6.99 7.77 2.80
CA CYS A 99 -8.15 7.97 3.67
C CYS A 99 -8.95 9.25 3.37
N LEU A 100 -8.49 10.06 2.41
CA LEU A 100 -9.03 11.39 2.12
C LEU A 100 -10.00 11.37 0.93
N PRO A 101 -11.26 11.84 1.08
CA PRO A 101 -12.20 11.97 -0.02
C PRO A 101 -11.68 12.86 -1.16
N SER A 102 -12.23 12.67 -2.35
CA SER A 102 -11.92 13.44 -3.55
C SER A 102 -12.40 14.88 -3.42
N PHE A 103 -11.60 15.82 -3.92
CA PHE A 103 -11.92 17.25 -3.90
C PHE A 103 -11.84 17.92 -5.29
N LYS A 104 -12.25 17.16 -6.31
CA LYS A 104 -12.55 17.71 -7.65
C LYS A 104 -13.60 18.82 -7.58
N ALA A 105 -13.62 19.68 -8.59
CA ALA A 105 -14.54 20.81 -8.70
C ALA A 105 -16.03 20.41 -8.61
N GLU A 106 -16.40 19.24 -9.13
CA GLU A 106 -17.76 18.69 -9.03
C GLU A 106 -18.17 18.32 -7.60
N PHE A 107 -17.20 17.97 -6.74
CA PHE A 107 -17.44 17.63 -5.34
C PHE A 107 -17.35 18.85 -4.41
N THR A 108 -16.52 19.86 -4.72
CA THR A 108 -16.46 21.12 -3.96
C THR A 108 -17.58 22.11 -4.31
N ALA A 109 -18.34 21.85 -5.38
CA ALA A 109 -19.53 22.61 -5.76
C ALA A 109 -20.57 22.75 -4.63
N SER A 110 -21.49 23.72 -4.73
CA SER A 110 -22.49 23.99 -3.67
C SER A 110 -23.52 22.88 -3.46
N VAL A 111 -23.75 22.04 -4.48
CA VAL A 111 -24.65 20.88 -4.43
C VAL A 111 -24.03 19.71 -5.22
N PRO A 112 -23.10 18.95 -4.63
CA PRO A 112 -22.54 17.75 -5.26
C PRO A 112 -23.50 16.56 -5.14
N LEU A 113 -23.26 15.51 -5.93
CA LEU A 113 -23.96 14.21 -5.85
C LEU A 113 -25.51 14.32 -5.90
N THR A 114 -26.05 15.28 -6.66
CA THR A 114 -27.51 15.52 -6.72
C THR A 114 -28.29 14.39 -7.38
N ARG A 115 -27.66 13.58 -8.23
CA ARG A 115 -28.32 12.55 -9.06
C ARG A 115 -29.17 11.57 -8.25
N ILE A 116 -28.75 11.22 -7.03
CA ILE A 116 -29.53 10.35 -6.13
C ILE A 116 -30.90 10.93 -5.76
N ARG A 117 -31.03 12.28 -5.73
CA ARG A 117 -32.31 12.95 -5.53
C ARG A 117 -33.23 12.70 -6.72
N ASP A 118 -32.74 12.88 -7.94
CA ASP A 118 -33.54 12.73 -9.15
C ASP A 118 -33.99 11.28 -9.32
N ILE A 119 -33.07 10.33 -9.09
CA ILE A 119 -33.34 8.89 -8.98
C ILE A 119 -34.46 8.60 -7.96
N ALA A 120 -34.35 9.13 -6.74
CA ALA A 120 -35.34 8.96 -5.68
C ALA A 120 -36.67 9.71 -5.90
N HIS A 121 -36.80 10.52 -6.95
CA HIS A 121 -38.06 11.17 -7.33
C HIS A 121 -38.74 10.56 -8.56
N ARG A 122 -38.09 9.64 -9.27
CA ARG A 122 -38.62 8.93 -10.45
C ARG A 122 -40.00 8.32 -10.27
N GLY A 123 -40.78 8.28 -11.36
CA GLY A 123 -42.13 7.70 -11.42
C GLY A 123 -42.18 6.27 -11.96
N ASP A 124 -41.10 5.80 -12.59
CA ASP A 124 -40.94 4.47 -13.19
C ASP A 124 -40.29 3.45 -12.25
N ILE A 125 -40.34 3.68 -10.93
CA ILE A 125 -39.85 2.76 -9.90
C ILE A 125 -40.92 2.50 -8.83
N PRO A 126 -40.97 1.28 -8.24
CA PRO A 126 -41.86 0.95 -7.13
C PRO A 126 -41.71 1.88 -5.91
N HIS A 127 -42.81 2.09 -5.17
CA HIS A 127 -42.85 3.04 -4.05
C HIS A 127 -41.98 2.62 -2.86
N ASP A 128 -41.95 1.34 -2.55
CA ASP A 128 -41.09 0.71 -1.55
C ASP A 128 -39.60 0.93 -1.87
N LEU A 129 -39.17 0.61 -3.10
CA LEU A 129 -37.80 0.89 -3.57
C LEU A 129 -37.47 2.39 -3.47
N LYS A 130 -38.42 3.26 -3.82
CA LYS A 130 -38.26 4.73 -3.75
C LYS A 130 -38.06 5.21 -2.30
N GLN A 131 -38.82 4.69 -1.34
CA GLN A 131 -38.61 4.99 0.08
C GLN A 131 -37.28 4.42 0.58
N GLU A 132 -36.91 3.21 0.16
CA GLU A 132 -35.64 2.63 0.57
C GLU A 132 -34.46 3.48 0.10
N ILE A 133 -34.32 3.77 -1.21
CA ILE A 133 -33.26 4.64 -1.75
C ILE A 133 -33.22 5.99 -1.02
N LYS A 134 -34.38 6.56 -0.71
CA LYS A 134 -34.49 7.82 0.04
C LYS A 134 -33.92 7.69 1.47
N HIS A 135 -34.26 6.62 2.19
CA HIS A 135 -33.91 6.46 3.61
C HIS A 135 -32.54 5.80 3.84
N THR A 136 -32.08 4.92 2.95
CA THR A 136 -30.80 4.22 3.09
C THR A 136 -29.62 4.98 2.48
N ILE A 137 -29.84 5.77 1.42
CA ILE A 137 -28.78 6.49 0.69
C ILE A 137 -29.02 8.01 0.70
N GLN A 138 -30.12 8.50 0.09
CA GLN A 138 -30.30 9.94 -0.16
C GLN A 138 -30.27 10.78 1.12
N ASN A 139 -31.01 10.37 2.16
CA ASN A 139 -31.09 11.13 3.41
C ASN A 139 -29.76 11.10 4.18
N LYS A 140 -29.01 10.00 4.10
CA LYS A 140 -27.70 9.86 4.74
C LYS A 140 -26.69 10.76 4.07
N LEU A 141 -26.47 10.61 2.76
CA LEU A 141 -25.54 11.42 1.97
C LEU A 141 -25.75 12.95 2.11
N HIS A 142 -27.00 13.41 2.30
CA HIS A 142 -27.30 14.84 2.54
C HIS A 142 -27.13 15.30 4.01
N ARG A 143 -27.04 14.38 4.97
CA ARG A 143 -26.70 14.63 6.38
C ARG A 143 -25.21 14.50 6.62
N ASN A 144 -24.62 13.40 6.15
CA ASN A 144 -23.20 13.08 6.24
C ASN A 144 -22.84 12.00 5.20
N ALA A 145 -21.75 12.17 4.46
CA ALA A 145 -21.36 11.22 3.41
C ALA A 145 -20.22 10.31 3.93
N GLY A 146 -20.50 9.04 4.17
CA GLY A 146 -19.53 8.08 4.70
C GLY A 146 -19.26 6.89 3.77
N PRO A 147 -18.15 6.14 3.94
CA PRO A 147 -17.86 4.94 3.14
C PRO A 147 -19.01 3.91 3.16
N GLU A 148 -19.83 3.89 4.21
CA GLU A 148 -21.04 3.09 4.32
C GLU A 148 -22.10 3.41 3.24
N ASP A 149 -22.15 4.65 2.72
CA ASP A 149 -23.05 5.02 1.63
C ASP A 149 -22.66 4.35 0.32
N LEU A 150 -21.34 4.14 0.09
CA LEU A 150 -20.85 3.41 -1.07
C LEU A 150 -21.26 1.93 -0.98
N ILE A 151 -21.06 1.30 0.19
CA ILE A 151 -21.48 -0.09 0.44
C ILE A 151 -23.01 -0.25 0.27
N ALA A 152 -23.80 0.67 0.81
CA ALA A 152 -25.25 0.67 0.65
C ALA A 152 -25.68 0.85 -0.82
N THR A 153 -24.99 1.72 -1.56
CA THR A 153 -25.24 1.96 -2.98
C THR A 153 -24.83 0.76 -3.84
N GLU A 154 -23.72 0.08 -3.55
CA GLU A 154 -23.28 -1.13 -4.24
C GLU A 154 -24.26 -2.30 -4.01
N ALA A 155 -24.69 -2.52 -2.76
CA ALA A 155 -25.71 -3.52 -2.43
C ALA A 155 -27.06 -3.23 -3.11
N MET A 156 -27.44 -1.95 -3.19
CA MET A 156 -28.65 -1.51 -3.90
C MET A 156 -28.52 -1.74 -5.41
N LEU A 157 -27.39 -1.38 -6.02
CA LEU A 157 -27.09 -1.61 -7.43
C LEU A 157 -27.17 -3.10 -7.77
N ALA A 158 -26.48 -3.96 -7.00
CA ALA A 158 -26.50 -5.41 -7.17
C ALA A 158 -27.92 -6.00 -7.10
N ARG A 159 -28.81 -5.43 -6.26
CA ARG A 159 -30.21 -5.85 -6.18
C ARG A 159 -31.01 -5.47 -7.43
N ILE A 160 -30.93 -4.21 -7.88
CA ILE A 160 -31.69 -3.75 -9.05
C ILE A 160 -31.18 -4.35 -10.38
N THR A 161 -29.94 -4.82 -10.42
CA THR A 161 -29.39 -5.55 -11.60
C THR A 161 -29.60 -7.06 -11.53
N LYS A 162 -30.17 -7.61 -10.45
CA LYS A 162 -30.25 -9.06 -10.23
C LYS A 162 -31.09 -9.78 -11.30
N ASN A 163 -32.21 -9.19 -11.69
CA ASN A 163 -33.12 -9.73 -12.69
C ASN A 163 -33.18 -8.73 -13.88
N PRO A 164 -32.54 -9.02 -15.01
CA PRO A 164 -32.59 -8.15 -16.19
C PRO A 164 -34.03 -7.89 -16.65
N GLY A 165 -34.39 -6.61 -16.80
CA GLY A 165 -35.73 -6.17 -17.23
C GLY A 165 -36.75 -5.96 -16.10
N GLU A 166 -36.41 -6.19 -14.83
CA GLU A 166 -37.29 -5.88 -13.69
C GLU A 166 -37.50 -4.35 -13.51
N TYR A 167 -36.48 -3.56 -13.84
CA TYR A 167 -36.51 -2.09 -13.79
C TYR A 167 -36.15 -1.48 -15.14
N SER A 168 -36.53 -0.22 -15.36
CA SER A 168 -36.21 0.48 -16.61
C SER A 168 -34.68 0.63 -16.77
N GLU A 169 -34.18 0.40 -17.99
CA GLU A 169 -32.76 0.56 -18.31
C GLU A 169 -32.27 1.98 -17.99
N ALA A 170 -33.11 2.99 -18.26
CA ALA A 170 -32.84 4.38 -17.94
C ALA A 170 -32.77 4.69 -16.43
N PHE A 171 -33.39 3.89 -15.55
CA PHE A 171 -33.18 3.98 -14.10
C PHE A 171 -31.87 3.30 -13.70
N VAL A 172 -31.63 2.08 -14.19
CA VAL A 172 -30.43 1.30 -13.89
C VAL A 172 -29.16 2.05 -14.32
N GLU A 173 -29.14 2.65 -15.51
CA GLU A 173 -28.02 3.47 -15.98
C GLU A 173 -27.78 4.71 -15.12
N GLN A 174 -28.84 5.45 -14.73
CA GLN A 174 -28.67 6.59 -13.81
C GLN A 174 -28.13 6.15 -12.45
N PHE A 175 -28.55 4.98 -11.95
CA PHE A 175 -28.05 4.42 -10.70
C PHE A 175 -26.58 3.97 -10.81
N LYS A 176 -26.18 3.35 -11.94
CA LYS A 176 -24.77 3.05 -12.23
C LYS A 176 -23.92 4.33 -12.27
N ILE A 177 -24.38 5.39 -12.93
CA ILE A 177 -23.65 6.66 -13.00
C ILE A 177 -23.50 7.25 -11.59
N PHE A 178 -24.56 7.28 -10.78
CA PHE A 178 -24.48 7.74 -9.39
C PHE A 178 -23.49 6.89 -8.56
N HIS A 179 -23.49 5.57 -8.72
CA HIS A 179 -22.53 4.69 -8.06
C HIS A 179 -21.07 5.02 -8.46
N HIS A 180 -20.81 5.35 -9.74
CA HIS A 180 -19.48 5.79 -10.19
C HIS A 180 -19.11 7.17 -9.61
N GLU A 181 -20.04 8.14 -9.56
CA GLU A 181 -19.83 9.44 -8.90
C GLU A 181 -19.47 9.27 -7.42
N LEU A 182 -20.13 8.35 -6.72
CA LEU A 182 -19.88 8.07 -5.31
C LEU A 182 -18.56 7.31 -5.08
N LYS A 183 -18.24 6.34 -5.94
CA LYS A 183 -16.95 5.63 -5.95
C LYS A 183 -15.79 6.60 -6.16
N ASP A 184 -15.95 7.55 -7.08
CA ASP A 184 -14.96 8.59 -7.37
C ASP A 184 -14.85 9.62 -6.23
N PHE A 185 -15.97 10.00 -5.59
CA PHE A 185 -15.95 10.84 -4.39
C PHE A 185 -15.13 10.23 -3.24
N PHE A 186 -15.22 8.92 -3.02
CA PHE A 186 -14.40 8.22 -2.02
C PHE A 186 -13.03 7.74 -2.55
N ASN A 187 -12.63 8.14 -3.76
CA ASN A 187 -11.40 7.68 -4.44
C ASN A 187 -11.28 6.14 -4.59
N ALA A 188 -12.38 5.40 -4.43
CA ALA A 188 -12.45 3.93 -4.41
C ALA A 188 -12.35 3.28 -5.81
N GLY A 189 -11.82 4.00 -6.80
CA GLY A 189 -11.55 3.51 -8.15
C GLY A 189 -10.55 2.35 -8.17
N SER A 190 -10.62 1.49 -9.18
CA SER A 190 -9.56 0.49 -9.39
C SER A 190 -8.24 1.17 -9.78
N LEU A 191 -7.10 0.52 -9.54
CA LEU A 191 -5.78 1.07 -9.92
C LEU A 191 -5.73 1.45 -11.41
N ALA A 192 -6.35 0.66 -12.28
CA ALA A 192 -6.41 0.96 -13.72
C ALA A 192 -7.25 2.21 -14.02
N GLU A 193 -8.41 2.39 -13.36
CA GLU A 193 -9.23 3.60 -13.48
C GLU A 193 -8.47 4.85 -13.00
N GLN A 194 -7.83 4.77 -11.82
CA GLN A 194 -7.04 5.87 -11.25
C GLN A 194 -5.89 6.27 -12.18
N LEU A 195 -5.14 5.29 -12.69
CA LEU A 195 -4.02 5.49 -13.61
C LEU A 195 -4.44 6.07 -14.98
N VAL A 196 -5.57 5.63 -15.53
CA VAL A 196 -6.14 6.26 -16.73
C VAL A 196 -6.53 7.71 -16.45
N SER A 197 -7.02 8.02 -15.24
CA SER A 197 -7.46 9.38 -14.86
C SER A 197 -6.35 10.43 -14.73
N ILE A 198 -5.06 10.03 -14.77
CA ILE A 198 -3.90 10.93 -14.80
C ILE A 198 -3.22 10.99 -16.17
N ARG A 199 -3.64 10.18 -17.15
CA ARG A 199 -2.98 10.05 -18.47
C ARG A 199 -2.72 11.40 -19.15
N GLU A 200 -3.72 12.27 -19.20
CA GLU A 200 -3.65 13.59 -19.85
C GLU A 200 -2.69 14.58 -19.15
N SER A 201 -2.24 14.27 -17.93
CA SER A 201 -1.26 15.07 -17.19
C SER A 201 0.18 14.55 -17.29
N LEU A 202 0.39 13.40 -17.93
CA LEU A 202 1.71 12.84 -18.20
C LEU A 202 2.28 13.39 -19.51
N ASP A 203 3.61 13.43 -19.61
CA ASP A 203 4.30 13.66 -20.88
C ASP A 203 4.20 12.44 -21.82
N GLU A 204 4.75 12.56 -23.03
CA GLU A 204 4.74 11.45 -24.01
C GLU A 204 5.40 10.19 -23.45
N ARG A 205 6.51 10.36 -22.70
CA ARG A 205 7.22 9.26 -22.04
C ARG A 205 6.37 8.60 -20.96
N GLY A 206 5.80 9.38 -20.04
CA GLY A 206 4.91 8.88 -19.00
C GLY A 206 3.68 8.18 -19.57
N SER A 207 3.09 8.72 -20.63
CA SER A 207 1.97 8.12 -21.35
C SER A 207 2.33 6.76 -21.98
N SER A 208 3.53 6.64 -22.56
CA SER A 208 4.04 5.38 -23.11
C SER A 208 4.27 4.32 -22.02
N VAL A 209 4.92 4.69 -20.91
CA VAL A 209 5.19 3.79 -19.77
C VAL A 209 3.89 3.38 -19.08
N LEU A 210 2.91 4.30 -18.96
CA LEU A 210 1.57 4.01 -18.48
C LEU A 210 0.86 2.97 -19.35
N ALA A 211 0.90 3.11 -20.67
CA ALA A 211 0.32 2.13 -21.60
C ALA A 211 0.98 0.75 -21.45
N LEU A 212 2.31 0.71 -21.42
CA LEU A 212 3.09 -0.51 -21.21
C LEU A 212 2.69 -1.24 -19.92
N PHE A 213 2.56 -0.53 -18.81
CA PHE A 213 2.13 -1.12 -17.53
C PHE A 213 0.70 -1.66 -17.59
N LEU A 214 -0.25 -0.90 -18.15
CA LEU A 214 -1.64 -1.33 -18.28
C LEU A 214 -1.77 -2.58 -19.14
N ASP A 215 -1.01 -2.70 -20.23
CA ASP A 215 -0.96 -3.89 -21.07
C ASP A 215 -0.32 -5.08 -20.34
N CYS A 216 0.79 -4.87 -19.61
CA CYS A 216 1.40 -5.92 -18.78
C CYS A 216 0.41 -6.44 -17.72
N LYS A 217 -0.26 -5.54 -17.00
CA LYS A 217 -1.29 -5.88 -16.02
C LYS A 217 -2.44 -6.66 -16.65
N LYS A 218 -2.97 -6.20 -17.78
CA LYS A 218 -4.08 -6.87 -18.49
C LYS A 218 -3.70 -8.30 -18.92
N ASN A 219 -2.48 -8.49 -19.44
CA ASN A 219 -1.99 -9.82 -19.82
C ASN A 219 -1.83 -10.75 -18.61
N LEU A 220 -1.34 -10.21 -17.49
CA LEU A 220 -1.17 -10.96 -16.23
C LEU A 220 -2.50 -11.29 -15.54
N ASP A 221 -3.51 -10.42 -15.66
CA ASP A 221 -4.87 -10.66 -15.16
C ASP A 221 -5.64 -11.68 -16.03
N ALA A 222 -5.34 -11.75 -17.34
CA ALA A 222 -5.91 -12.71 -18.27
C ALA A 222 -5.24 -14.09 -18.24
N SER A 223 -4.10 -14.23 -17.57
CA SER A 223 -3.39 -15.51 -17.44
C SER A 223 -3.98 -16.34 -16.30
N GLU A 224 -4.64 -17.45 -16.64
CA GLU A 224 -5.18 -18.41 -15.66
C GLU A 224 -4.06 -19.10 -14.84
N GLU A 225 -2.83 -19.14 -15.38
CA GLU A 225 -1.67 -19.70 -14.71
C GLU A 225 -1.09 -18.74 -13.67
N SER A 226 -1.34 -19.04 -12.40
CA SER A 226 -0.83 -18.30 -11.24
C SER A 226 0.71 -18.27 -11.10
N HIS A 227 1.45 -18.98 -11.97
CA HIS A 227 2.88 -19.30 -11.84
C HIS A 227 3.79 -18.72 -12.94
N ASN A 228 3.28 -17.88 -13.87
CA ASN A 228 4.11 -17.28 -14.91
C ASN A 228 5.07 -16.20 -14.33
N ILE A 229 6.24 -16.65 -13.88
CA ILE A 229 7.31 -15.83 -13.29
C ILE A 229 7.77 -14.71 -14.25
N PHE A 230 7.86 -15.00 -15.56
CA PHE A 230 8.32 -14.01 -16.55
C PHE A 230 7.37 -12.81 -16.66
N GLU A 231 6.07 -13.05 -16.81
CA GLU A 231 5.08 -11.97 -16.87
C GLU A 231 4.92 -11.24 -15.52
N LEU A 232 5.11 -11.94 -14.39
CA LEU A 232 5.20 -11.30 -13.07
C LEU A 232 6.38 -10.31 -12.99
N ILE A 233 7.58 -10.73 -13.37
CA ILE A 233 8.79 -9.89 -13.36
C ILE A 233 8.66 -8.70 -14.32
N LYS A 234 8.16 -8.95 -15.53
CA LYS A 234 7.89 -7.91 -16.54
C LYS A 234 6.90 -6.87 -16.03
N THR A 235 5.82 -7.30 -15.37
CA THR A 235 4.83 -6.40 -14.75
C THR A 235 5.43 -5.64 -13.56
N MET A 236 6.26 -6.27 -12.73
CA MET A 236 6.96 -5.58 -11.63
C MET A 236 7.94 -4.50 -12.14
N ARG A 237 8.63 -4.75 -13.26
CA ARG A 237 9.52 -3.75 -13.89
C ARG A 237 8.74 -2.57 -14.48
N SER A 238 7.68 -2.82 -15.26
CA SER A 238 6.86 -1.73 -15.83
C SER A 238 6.11 -0.92 -14.76
N LEU A 239 5.68 -1.57 -13.67
CA LEU A 239 5.16 -0.90 -12.46
C LEU A 239 6.22 0.04 -11.87
N ASN A 240 7.45 -0.45 -11.70
CA ASN A 240 8.53 0.33 -11.12
C ASN A 240 8.84 1.59 -11.94
N ASP A 241 8.95 1.43 -13.26
CA ASP A 241 9.26 2.54 -14.16
C ASP A 241 8.14 3.58 -14.21
N LEU A 242 6.88 3.15 -14.12
CA LEU A 242 5.73 4.04 -14.00
C LEU A 242 5.72 4.80 -12.66
N ARG A 243 5.98 4.11 -11.55
CA ARG A 243 6.00 4.74 -10.21
C ARG A 243 7.15 5.74 -10.08
N ASP A 244 8.32 5.45 -10.64
CA ASP A 244 9.46 6.38 -10.72
C ASP A 244 9.10 7.71 -11.42
N ILE A 245 8.37 7.65 -12.54
CA ILE A 245 7.89 8.85 -13.26
C ILE A 245 6.89 9.65 -12.39
N ILE A 246 5.94 8.96 -11.75
CA ILE A 246 4.92 9.62 -10.91
C ILE A 246 5.58 10.28 -9.68
N VAL A 247 6.50 9.59 -9.01
CA VAL A 247 7.25 10.14 -7.87
C VAL A 247 8.06 11.38 -8.28
N LYS A 248 8.76 11.35 -9.42
CA LYS A 248 9.52 12.51 -9.94
C LYS A 248 8.64 13.72 -10.25
N GLY A 249 7.42 13.54 -10.76
CA GLY A 249 6.48 14.65 -10.89
C GLY A 249 6.03 15.21 -9.52
N LEU A 250 5.93 14.36 -8.50
CA LEU A 250 5.61 14.76 -7.13
C LEU A 250 6.78 15.45 -6.40
N GLU A 251 8.05 15.19 -6.75
CA GLU A 251 9.23 15.87 -6.15
C GLU A 251 9.19 17.40 -6.28
N SER A 252 8.46 17.94 -7.27
CA SER A 252 8.24 19.37 -7.49
C SER A 252 7.57 20.11 -6.31
N GLY A 253 7.01 19.38 -5.34
CA GLY A 253 6.30 19.92 -4.18
C GLY A 253 4.98 20.62 -4.54
N LEU A 254 4.39 21.31 -3.57
CA LEU A 254 3.15 22.07 -3.76
C LEU A 254 3.39 23.56 -3.58
N ARG A 255 3.19 24.36 -4.65
CA ARG A 255 3.30 25.82 -4.57
C ARG A 255 2.18 26.42 -3.72
N ASN A 256 2.44 27.55 -3.06
CA ASN A 256 1.47 28.21 -2.19
C ASN A 256 0.27 28.82 -2.94
N ASP A 257 0.45 29.13 -4.22
CA ASP A 257 -0.51 29.68 -5.18
C ASP A 257 -1.09 28.63 -6.14
N ALA A 258 -0.84 27.34 -5.90
CA ALA A 258 -1.34 26.27 -6.76
C ALA A 258 -2.89 26.27 -6.85
N PRO A 259 -3.48 26.29 -8.06
CA PRO A 259 -4.92 26.32 -8.23
C PRO A 259 -5.56 24.99 -7.82
N ASP A 260 -6.80 25.04 -7.35
CA ASP A 260 -7.55 23.89 -6.82
C ASP A 260 -7.52 22.65 -7.72
N ALA A 261 -7.63 22.84 -9.04
CA ALA A 261 -7.54 21.76 -10.03
C ALA A 261 -6.16 21.06 -10.05
N ALA A 262 -5.06 21.81 -9.83
CA ALA A 262 -3.72 21.24 -9.72
C ALA A 262 -3.53 20.48 -8.40
N ILE A 263 -4.12 20.96 -7.29
CA ILE A 263 -4.13 20.23 -6.02
C ILE A 263 -4.91 18.91 -6.18
N ALA A 264 -6.07 18.93 -6.83
CA ALA A 264 -6.89 17.74 -7.09
C ALA A 264 -6.20 16.74 -8.04
N MET A 265 -5.48 17.23 -9.07
CA MET A 265 -4.64 16.37 -9.90
C MET A 265 -3.49 15.74 -9.08
N ARG A 266 -2.87 16.52 -8.19
CA ARG A 266 -1.81 16.00 -7.29
C ARG A 266 -2.33 14.92 -6.34
N GLN A 267 -3.58 15.01 -5.87
CA GLN A 267 -4.24 13.93 -5.12
C GLN A 267 -4.30 12.64 -5.95
N LYS A 268 -4.76 12.70 -7.21
CA LYS A 268 -4.77 11.53 -8.10
C LYS A 268 -3.38 10.93 -8.29
N TRP A 269 -2.35 11.75 -8.51
CA TRP A 269 -0.97 11.28 -8.65
C TRP A 269 -0.50 10.54 -7.40
N ARG A 270 -0.73 11.10 -6.21
CA ARG A 270 -0.39 10.46 -4.93
C ARG A 270 -1.12 9.13 -4.73
N LEU A 271 -2.40 9.06 -5.08
CA LEU A 271 -3.20 7.84 -4.97
C LEU A 271 -2.73 6.76 -5.96
N CYS A 272 -2.40 7.13 -7.21
CA CYS A 272 -1.80 6.22 -8.18
C CYS A 272 -0.44 5.69 -7.68
N GLU A 273 0.38 6.57 -7.11
CA GLU A 273 1.71 6.26 -6.60
C GLU A 273 1.68 5.25 -5.44
N ILE A 274 0.73 5.41 -4.50
CA ILE A 274 0.48 4.45 -3.41
C ILE A 274 -0.17 3.17 -3.94
N GLY A 275 -1.15 3.26 -4.84
CA GLY A 275 -1.82 2.08 -5.42
C GLY A 275 -0.88 1.18 -6.25
N LEU A 276 0.19 1.75 -6.82
CA LEU A 276 1.26 0.98 -7.45
C LEU A 276 2.10 0.21 -6.40
N GLU A 277 2.38 0.81 -5.23
CA GLU A 277 3.03 0.11 -4.10
C GLU A 277 2.16 -1.05 -3.58
N ASP A 278 0.85 -0.81 -3.38
CA ASP A 278 -0.10 -1.84 -2.95
C ASP A 278 -0.24 -2.98 -3.96
N TYR A 279 -0.21 -2.69 -5.26
CA TYR A 279 -0.24 -3.73 -6.28
C TYR A 279 1.09 -4.50 -6.37
N LEU A 280 2.23 -3.85 -6.11
CA LEU A 280 3.52 -4.53 -6.01
C LEU A 280 3.54 -5.56 -4.87
N PHE A 281 2.91 -5.28 -3.74
CA PHE A 281 2.76 -6.27 -2.65
C PHE A 281 2.09 -7.55 -3.17
N VAL A 282 1.03 -7.43 -3.99
CA VAL A 282 0.35 -8.58 -4.60
C VAL A 282 1.26 -9.31 -5.60
N LEU A 283 2.01 -8.57 -6.44
CA LEU A 283 2.94 -9.16 -7.40
C LEU A 283 4.08 -9.94 -6.71
N LEU A 284 4.71 -9.35 -5.69
CA LEU A 284 5.75 -10.00 -4.89
C LEU A 284 5.22 -11.22 -4.14
N SER A 285 3.98 -11.15 -3.61
CA SER A 285 3.36 -12.32 -2.97
C SER A 285 3.09 -13.45 -3.96
N ARG A 286 2.60 -13.15 -5.18
CA ARG A 286 2.43 -14.16 -6.25
C ARG A 286 3.77 -14.76 -6.67
N PHE A 287 4.80 -13.93 -6.82
CA PHE A 287 6.15 -14.34 -7.18
C PHE A 287 6.79 -15.25 -6.13
N LEU A 288 6.70 -14.91 -4.84
CA LEU A 288 7.17 -15.76 -3.74
C LEU A 288 6.47 -17.12 -3.72
N ASN A 289 5.14 -17.14 -3.87
CA ASN A 289 4.39 -18.40 -3.93
C ASN A 289 4.80 -19.28 -5.13
N ALA A 290 5.01 -18.68 -6.31
CA ALA A 290 5.49 -19.40 -7.49
C ALA A 290 6.90 -19.97 -7.30
N LEU A 291 7.79 -19.25 -6.61
CA LEU A 291 9.14 -19.73 -6.27
C LEU A 291 9.12 -20.88 -5.26
N GLU A 292 8.27 -20.79 -4.24
CA GLU A 292 8.09 -21.88 -3.26
C GLU A 292 7.58 -23.16 -3.96
N ALA A 293 6.66 -23.04 -4.93
CA ALA A 293 6.15 -24.16 -5.72
C ALA A 293 7.23 -24.88 -6.57
N VAL A 294 8.27 -24.15 -7.01
CA VAL A 294 9.42 -24.72 -7.77
C VAL A 294 10.50 -25.32 -6.84
N GLY A 295 10.33 -25.20 -5.51
CA GLY A 295 11.25 -25.76 -4.50
C GLY A 295 12.08 -24.72 -3.72
N GLY A 296 11.82 -23.44 -3.95
CA GLY A 296 12.33 -22.31 -3.17
C GLY A 296 13.85 -22.33 -2.96
N ALA A 297 14.27 -22.09 -1.71
CA ALA A 297 15.68 -21.92 -1.36
C ALA A 297 16.58 -23.14 -1.65
N LYS A 298 16.02 -24.36 -1.67
CA LYS A 298 16.81 -25.57 -2.00
C LYS A 298 17.10 -25.62 -3.49
N TRP A 299 16.07 -25.50 -4.33
CA TRP A 299 16.19 -25.47 -5.78
C TRP A 299 17.20 -24.41 -6.26
N LEU A 300 17.23 -23.25 -5.59
CA LEU A 300 18.21 -22.20 -5.87
C LEU A 300 19.65 -22.55 -5.53
N ALA A 301 19.88 -23.30 -4.44
CA ALA A 301 21.22 -23.77 -4.09
C ALA A 301 21.69 -24.82 -5.11
N ASP A 302 20.84 -25.80 -5.43
CA ASP A 302 21.09 -26.86 -6.40
C ASP A 302 21.40 -26.28 -7.82
N ASN A 303 20.74 -25.18 -8.19
CA ASN A 303 21.04 -24.43 -9.44
C ASN A 303 22.43 -23.79 -9.46
N VAL A 304 22.98 -23.33 -8.34
CA VAL A 304 24.36 -22.80 -8.30
C VAL A 304 25.38 -23.94 -8.46
N GLU A 305 25.10 -25.13 -7.93
CA GLU A 305 25.98 -26.28 -8.09
C GLU A 305 26.06 -26.76 -9.55
N SER A 306 24.94 -26.66 -10.27
CA SER A 306 24.86 -26.91 -11.72
C SER A 306 25.29 -25.71 -12.58
N LYS A 307 25.91 -24.66 -11.99
CA LYS A 307 26.37 -23.43 -12.64
C LYS A 307 25.26 -22.63 -13.38
N ASN A 308 23.99 -22.82 -13.03
CA ASN A 308 22.85 -22.16 -13.66
C ASN A 308 22.31 -20.95 -12.86
N ILE A 309 23.05 -19.83 -12.93
CA ILE A 309 22.72 -18.58 -12.23
C ILE A 309 21.56 -17.81 -12.90
N SER A 310 21.12 -18.21 -14.10
CA SER A 310 19.97 -17.55 -14.75
C SER A 310 18.72 -17.53 -13.87
N SER A 311 18.52 -18.60 -13.08
CA SER A 311 17.47 -18.72 -12.06
C SER A 311 17.51 -17.64 -10.97
N TRP A 312 18.69 -17.07 -10.67
CA TRP A 312 18.86 -15.99 -9.69
C TRP A 312 18.60 -14.61 -10.29
N ASN A 313 18.68 -14.44 -11.60
CA ASN A 313 18.53 -13.12 -12.24
C ASN A 313 17.13 -12.53 -12.01
N ASP A 314 16.08 -13.33 -12.11
CA ASP A 314 14.71 -12.86 -11.88
C ASP A 314 14.46 -12.56 -10.39
N LEU A 315 15.05 -13.34 -9.48
CA LEU A 315 15.01 -13.12 -8.04
C LEU A 315 15.72 -11.83 -7.61
N LEU A 316 16.94 -11.62 -8.09
CA LEU A 316 17.68 -10.39 -7.86
C LEU A 316 16.92 -9.20 -8.47
N GLY A 317 16.37 -9.36 -9.68
CA GLY A 317 15.52 -8.36 -10.32
C GLY A 317 14.29 -7.98 -9.49
N ALA A 318 13.57 -8.97 -8.92
CA ALA A 318 12.44 -8.72 -8.02
C ALA A 318 12.88 -8.02 -6.72
N LEU A 319 14.02 -8.42 -6.14
CA LEU A 319 14.55 -7.78 -4.94
C LEU A 319 15.00 -6.33 -5.22
N ILE A 320 15.64 -6.07 -6.35
CA ILE A 320 16.03 -4.73 -6.80
C ILE A 320 14.80 -3.84 -6.94
N VAL A 321 13.72 -4.33 -7.56
CA VAL A 321 12.44 -3.61 -7.61
C VAL A 321 11.91 -3.38 -6.19
N GLY A 322 11.81 -4.41 -5.36
CA GLY A 322 11.32 -4.29 -3.98
C GLY A 322 12.07 -3.26 -3.14
N VAL A 323 13.41 -3.27 -3.16
CA VAL A 323 14.26 -2.30 -2.43
C VAL A 323 14.11 -0.89 -2.99
N ARG A 324 14.13 -0.71 -4.33
CA ARG A 324 13.88 0.60 -4.96
C ARG A 324 12.53 1.17 -4.54
N GLN A 325 11.52 0.33 -4.39
CA GLN A 325 10.16 0.73 -4.07
C GLN A 325 10.01 1.21 -2.62
N LEU A 326 10.83 0.70 -1.68
CA LEU A 326 10.96 1.28 -0.34
C LEU A 326 11.58 2.69 -0.40
N GLY A 327 12.61 2.87 -1.24
CA GLY A 327 13.23 4.17 -1.49
C GLY A 327 12.25 5.20 -2.10
N LEU A 328 11.44 4.78 -3.08
CA LEU A 328 10.36 5.60 -3.67
C LEU A 328 9.26 5.94 -2.65
N SER A 329 9.06 5.11 -1.62
CA SER A 329 8.18 5.41 -0.47
C SER A 329 8.82 6.38 0.55
N GLY A 330 10.02 6.88 0.30
CA GLY A 330 10.76 7.80 1.16
C GLY A 330 11.54 7.11 2.29
N TRP A 331 11.63 5.77 2.32
CA TRP A 331 12.37 5.06 3.35
C TRP A 331 13.85 4.92 2.96
N ARG A 332 14.72 5.74 3.58
CA ARG A 332 16.18 5.74 3.39
C ARG A 332 16.59 5.57 1.91
N PRO A 333 16.22 6.52 1.04
CA PRO A 333 16.37 6.37 -0.41
C PRO A 333 17.83 6.15 -0.85
N GLU A 334 18.81 6.73 -0.16
CA GLU A 334 20.24 6.56 -0.44
C GLU A 334 20.71 5.13 -0.17
N GLU A 335 20.26 4.53 0.93
CA GLU A 335 20.57 3.15 1.31
C GLU A 335 19.89 2.16 0.35
N CYS A 336 18.64 2.44 -0.03
CA CYS A 336 17.92 1.67 -1.05
C CYS A 336 18.63 1.73 -2.42
N ALA A 337 19.13 2.91 -2.81
CA ALA A 337 19.89 3.09 -4.04
C ALA A 337 21.22 2.34 -4.01
N ALA A 338 21.96 2.39 -2.89
CA ALA A 338 23.22 1.67 -2.72
C ALA A 338 23.02 0.14 -2.82
N ILE A 339 22.07 -0.41 -2.07
CA ILE A 339 21.73 -1.85 -2.11
C ILE A 339 21.26 -2.25 -3.51
N GLY A 340 20.42 -1.44 -4.16
CA GLY A 340 19.94 -1.70 -5.53
C GLY A 340 21.07 -1.74 -6.56
N THR A 341 22.06 -0.86 -6.44
CA THR A 341 23.26 -0.85 -7.30
C THR A 341 24.18 -2.03 -7.02
N GLU A 342 24.38 -2.41 -5.75
CA GLU A 342 25.17 -3.59 -5.37
C GLU A 342 24.55 -4.88 -5.92
N LEU A 343 23.22 -5.06 -5.77
CA LEU A 343 22.50 -6.22 -6.31
C LEU A 343 22.58 -6.29 -7.85
N LEU A 344 22.47 -5.15 -8.56
CA LEU A 344 22.68 -5.10 -10.01
C LEU A 344 24.09 -5.50 -10.41
N ALA A 345 25.11 -5.00 -9.72
CA ALA A 345 26.50 -5.37 -9.99
C ALA A 345 26.76 -6.88 -9.80
N TRP A 346 26.11 -7.52 -8.82
CA TRP A 346 26.21 -8.98 -8.64
C TRP A 346 25.41 -9.79 -9.66
N GLN A 347 24.31 -9.23 -10.18
CA GLN A 347 23.52 -9.81 -11.27
C GLN A 347 24.29 -9.75 -12.60
N GLU A 348 24.87 -8.60 -12.94
CA GLU A 348 25.63 -8.38 -14.19
C GLU A 348 26.97 -9.13 -14.18
N LYS A 349 27.66 -9.17 -13.04
CA LYS A 349 28.96 -9.86 -12.92
C LYS A 349 28.86 -11.38 -13.05
N GLY A 350 27.75 -11.97 -12.59
CA GLY A 350 27.53 -13.42 -12.62
C GLY A 350 28.54 -14.23 -11.79
N LEU A 351 28.71 -15.50 -12.14
CA LEU A 351 29.58 -16.47 -11.46
C LEU A 351 30.80 -16.77 -12.34
N PHE A 352 31.99 -16.58 -11.80
CA PHE A 352 33.24 -17.06 -12.41
C PHE A 352 33.70 -18.35 -11.74
N GLU A 353 34.54 -19.15 -12.41
CA GLU A 353 35.13 -20.33 -11.80
C GLU A 353 36.15 -20.00 -10.71
N LYS A 354 36.85 -18.87 -10.86
CA LYS A 354 37.78 -18.32 -9.86
C LYS A 354 37.73 -16.81 -9.83
N GLU A 355 37.96 -16.24 -8.66
CA GLU A 355 38.33 -14.82 -8.50
C GLU A 355 39.67 -14.73 -7.79
N GLY A 356 40.74 -14.49 -8.56
CA GLY A 356 42.11 -14.59 -8.05
C GLY A 356 42.48 -16.03 -7.71
N SER A 357 42.91 -16.27 -6.48
CA SER A 357 43.21 -17.62 -5.95
C SER A 357 41.97 -18.38 -5.45
N GLU A 358 40.87 -17.67 -5.18
CA GLU A 358 39.68 -18.21 -4.50
C GLU A 358 38.66 -18.82 -5.46
N ASP A 359 37.84 -19.73 -4.93
CA ASP A 359 36.66 -20.26 -5.62
C ASP A 359 35.65 -19.12 -5.90
N GLY A 360 35.35 -18.89 -7.17
CA GLY A 360 34.42 -17.84 -7.58
C GLY A 360 33.00 -18.07 -7.06
N LYS A 361 32.58 -19.31 -6.79
CA LYS A 361 31.31 -19.65 -6.12
C LYS A 361 31.26 -19.07 -4.71
N ILE A 362 32.33 -19.26 -3.94
CA ILE A 362 32.43 -18.77 -2.56
C ILE A 362 32.44 -17.24 -2.53
N ILE A 363 33.25 -16.61 -3.38
CA ILE A 363 33.37 -15.15 -3.44
C ILE A 363 32.06 -14.49 -3.89
N TRP A 364 31.38 -15.02 -4.91
CA TRP A 364 30.07 -14.56 -5.35
C TRP A 364 29.03 -14.67 -4.22
N ALA A 365 28.94 -15.84 -3.60
CA ALA A 365 27.96 -16.11 -2.55
C ALA A 365 28.20 -15.25 -1.29
N LEU A 366 29.46 -15.00 -0.90
CA LEU A 366 29.79 -14.11 0.22
C LEU A 366 29.39 -12.64 -0.03
N ARG A 367 29.65 -12.11 -1.24
CA ARG A 367 29.22 -10.74 -1.60
C ARG A 367 27.71 -10.60 -1.63
N LEU A 368 27.03 -11.58 -2.22
CA LEU A 368 25.58 -11.59 -2.27
C LEU A 368 24.99 -11.71 -0.85
N LYS A 369 25.53 -12.59 0.01
CA LYS A 369 25.16 -12.68 1.44
C LYS A 369 25.26 -11.34 2.14
N ALA A 370 26.40 -10.64 2.04
CA ALA A 370 26.62 -9.36 2.70
C ALA A 370 25.58 -8.29 2.27
N THR A 371 25.26 -8.27 0.98
CA THR A 371 24.25 -7.35 0.40
C THR A 371 22.84 -7.72 0.86
N LEU A 372 22.51 -9.02 0.94
CA LEU A 372 21.23 -9.51 1.44
C LEU A 372 21.04 -9.29 2.95
N ASP A 373 22.06 -9.47 3.78
CA ASP A 373 22.00 -9.16 5.21
C ASP A 373 21.90 -7.64 5.46
N ARG A 374 22.40 -6.79 4.54
CA ARG A 374 22.14 -5.34 4.53
C ARG A 374 20.70 -5.01 4.12
N ALA A 375 20.20 -5.63 3.06
CA ALA A 375 18.80 -5.51 2.63
C ALA A 375 17.81 -5.98 3.71
N ARG A 376 18.11 -7.06 4.45
CA ARG A 376 17.25 -7.52 5.54
C ARG A 376 17.23 -6.52 6.70
N ARG A 377 18.38 -5.97 7.11
CA ARG A 377 18.48 -4.91 8.13
C ARG A 377 17.67 -3.66 7.76
N LEU A 378 17.70 -3.24 6.49
CA LEU A 378 16.83 -2.15 6.01
C LEU A 378 15.33 -2.42 6.26
N THR A 379 14.89 -3.69 6.16
CA THR A 379 13.51 -4.10 6.45
C THR A 379 13.19 -4.27 7.94
N GLU A 380 14.17 -4.70 8.73
CA GLU A 380 14.10 -4.79 10.18
C GLU A 380 13.96 -3.37 10.77
N ASP A 381 14.79 -2.42 10.34
CA ASP A 381 14.76 -1.01 10.76
C ASP A 381 13.42 -0.31 10.45
N TYR A 382 12.78 -0.63 9.32
CA TYR A 382 11.44 -0.11 9.00
C TYR A 382 10.39 -0.65 9.97
N SER A 383 10.44 -1.95 10.23
CA SER A 383 9.50 -2.65 11.11
C SER A 383 9.63 -2.15 12.55
N GLU A 384 10.87 -1.97 13.01
CA GLU A 384 11.20 -1.38 14.31
C GLU A 384 10.72 0.07 14.42
N ALA A 385 10.90 0.90 13.39
CA ALA A 385 10.36 2.27 13.39
C ALA A 385 8.82 2.30 13.53
N LEU A 386 8.09 1.35 12.93
CA LEU A 386 6.65 1.23 13.14
C LEU A 386 6.28 0.72 14.55
N LEU A 387 7.08 -0.20 15.12
CA LEU A 387 6.93 -0.69 16.49
C LEU A 387 7.25 0.38 17.55
N GLN A 388 8.06 1.38 17.24
CA GLN A 388 8.33 2.52 18.12
C GLN A 388 7.18 3.54 18.12
N ILE A 389 6.60 3.86 16.95
CA ILE A 389 5.59 4.93 16.85
C ILE A 389 4.16 4.47 17.16
N PHE A 390 3.73 3.29 16.72
CA PHE A 390 2.31 2.92 16.78
C PHE A 390 1.81 2.37 18.13
N PRO A 391 2.41 1.34 18.76
CA PRO A 391 1.76 0.54 19.81
C PRO A 391 1.18 1.34 20.98
N GLN A 392 1.93 2.31 21.52
CA GLN A 392 1.47 3.15 22.63
C GLN A 392 0.30 4.06 22.21
N ARG A 393 0.39 4.72 21.05
CA ARG A 393 -0.66 5.62 20.54
C ARG A 393 -1.93 4.85 20.20
N VAL A 394 -1.79 3.68 19.59
CA VAL A 394 -2.88 2.73 19.32
C VAL A 394 -3.54 2.27 20.61
N GLN A 395 -2.76 1.96 21.66
CA GLN A 395 -3.34 1.55 22.95
C GLN A 395 -4.13 2.67 23.63
N ILE A 396 -3.62 3.91 23.60
CA ILE A 396 -4.29 5.09 24.17
C ILE A 396 -5.58 5.39 23.41
N LEU A 397 -5.49 5.60 22.10
CA LEU A 397 -6.64 6.00 21.27
C LEU A 397 -7.67 4.87 21.18
N GLY A 398 -7.23 3.62 21.05
CA GLY A 398 -8.12 2.46 20.94
C GLY A 398 -8.95 2.24 22.20
N LYS A 399 -8.36 2.41 23.39
CA LYS A 399 -9.10 2.38 24.66
C LYS A 399 -10.11 3.52 24.78
N ALA A 400 -9.73 4.73 24.37
CA ALA A 400 -10.60 5.90 24.39
C ALA A 400 -11.80 5.78 23.44
N LEU A 401 -11.62 5.15 22.28
CA LEU A 401 -12.67 4.93 21.27
C LEU A 401 -13.43 3.60 21.42
N GLY A 402 -13.14 2.80 22.46
CA GLY A 402 -13.82 1.51 22.69
C GLY A 402 -13.51 0.42 21.66
N ILE A 403 -12.36 0.51 20.97
CA ILE A 403 -11.94 -0.45 19.94
C ILE A 403 -11.68 -1.83 20.57
N PRO A 404 -12.09 -2.95 19.95
CA PRO A 404 -11.82 -4.29 20.46
C PRO A 404 -10.33 -4.55 20.72
N GLU A 405 -10.01 -5.11 21.88
CA GLU A 405 -8.61 -5.31 22.33
C GLU A 405 -7.76 -6.11 21.34
N ASN A 406 -8.35 -7.08 20.63
CA ASN A 406 -7.64 -7.83 19.59
C ASN A 406 -7.21 -6.94 18.41
N SER A 407 -8.04 -5.97 18.01
CA SER A 407 -7.72 -5.00 16.95
C SER A 407 -6.64 -4.02 17.40
N ILE A 408 -6.65 -3.61 18.67
CA ILE A 408 -5.60 -2.78 19.29
C ILE A 408 -4.26 -3.55 19.27
N ARG A 409 -4.25 -4.78 19.79
CA ARG A 409 -3.06 -5.62 19.95
C ARG A 409 -2.38 -5.96 18.61
N THR A 410 -3.16 -6.24 17.57
CA THR A 410 -2.64 -6.69 16.27
C THR A 410 -2.41 -5.56 15.27
N TYR A 411 -2.74 -4.30 15.61
CA TYR A 411 -2.69 -3.16 14.68
C TYR A 411 -1.34 -3.00 13.98
N THR A 412 -0.25 -2.85 14.74
CA THR A 412 1.07 -2.54 14.19
C THR A 412 1.64 -3.71 13.40
N GLU A 413 1.39 -4.93 13.86
CA GLU A 413 1.76 -6.14 13.13
C GLU A 413 1.01 -6.26 11.80
N ALA A 414 -0.30 -5.95 11.78
CA ALA A 414 -1.09 -5.92 10.56
C ALA A 414 -0.57 -4.84 9.58
N GLU A 415 -0.19 -3.66 10.07
CA GLU A 415 0.42 -2.59 9.26
C GLU A 415 1.75 -3.02 8.62
N ILE A 416 2.61 -3.74 9.36
CA ILE A 416 3.87 -4.27 8.83
C ILE A 416 3.59 -5.37 7.79
N ARG A 417 2.74 -6.35 8.12
CA ARG A 417 2.42 -7.50 7.27
C ARG A 417 1.70 -7.13 5.97
N ALA A 418 0.98 -6.01 5.93
CA ALA A 418 0.28 -5.52 4.74
C ALA A 418 1.20 -4.73 3.78
N GLY A 419 2.37 -4.27 4.22
CA GLY A 419 3.27 -3.45 3.41
C GLY A 419 4.21 -4.28 2.52
N VAL A 420 4.68 -3.67 1.41
CA VAL A 420 5.72 -4.22 0.52
C VAL A 420 6.96 -4.67 1.31
N ILE A 421 7.29 -3.96 2.40
CA ILE A 421 8.37 -4.26 3.34
C ILE A 421 8.40 -5.74 3.79
N PHE A 422 7.23 -6.34 4.04
CA PHE A 422 7.11 -7.71 4.51
C PHE A 422 7.45 -8.72 3.40
N GLN A 423 7.08 -8.43 2.16
CA GLN A 423 7.41 -9.27 1.01
C GLN A 423 8.90 -9.16 0.65
N VAL A 424 9.50 -7.96 0.78
CA VAL A 424 10.95 -7.76 0.63
C VAL A 424 11.71 -8.52 1.71
N SER A 425 11.27 -8.46 2.97
CA SER A 425 11.85 -9.24 4.08
C SER A 425 11.78 -10.76 3.85
N LYS A 426 10.64 -11.27 3.37
CA LYS A 426 10.50 -12.68 2.95
C LYS A 426 11.46 -13.07 1.83
N LEU A 427 11.56 -12.24 0.78
CA LEU A 427 12.46 -12.50 -0.35
C LEU A 427 13.93 -12.49 0.08
N CYS A 428 14.35 -11.54 0.92
CA CYS A 428 15.67 -11.53 1.55
C CYS A 428 15.92 -12.83 2.36
N THR A 429 14.93 -13.29 3.12
CA THR A 429 15.03 -14.51 3.95
C THR A 429 15.20 -15.77 3.10
N LEU A 430 14.41 -15.91 2.02
CA LEU A 430 14.50 -17.01 1.06
C LEU A 430 15.89 -17.03 0.38
N LEU A 431 16.36 -15.87 -0.08
CA LEU A 431 17.66 -15.74 -0.74
C LEU A 431 18.82 -15.99 0.23
N LEU A 432 18.76 -15.48 1.46
CA LEU A 432 19.77 -15.78 2.48
C LEU A 432 19.84 -17.27 2.81
N LYS A 433 18.68 -17.96 2.89
CA LYS A 433 18.65 -19.42 3.10
C LYS A 433 19.34 -20.16 1.94
N ALA A 434 19.08 -19.76 0.70
CA ALA A 434 19.73 -20.33 -0.48
C ALA A 434 21.25 -20.08 -0.49
N VAL A 435 21.69 -18.83 -0.33
CA VAL A 435 23.12 -18.45 -0.31
C VAL A 435 23.87 -19.14 0.84
N ARG A 436 23.26 -19.26 2.02
CA ARG A 436 23.87 -19.97 3.17
C ARG A 436 24.05 -21.46 2.89
N SER A 437 23.12 -22.08 2.16
CA SER A 437 23.24 -23.46 1.68
C SER A 437 24.36 -23.61 0.65
N THR A 438 24.44 -22.69 -0.32
CA THR A 438 25.53 -22.63 -1.33
C THR A 438 26.92 -22.51 -0.71
N LEU A 439 27.04 -21.86 0.45
CA LEU A 439 28.28 -21.71 1.24
C LEU A 439 28.55 -22.88 2.21
N GLY A 440 27.64 -23.85 2.35
CA GLY A 440 27.73 -24.89 3.39
C GLY A 440 27.65 -24.36 4.83
N SER A 441 27.21 -23.11 5.02
CA SER A 441 27.21 -22.42 6.31
C SER A 441 26.03 -22.86 7.19
N ARG A 442 26.29 -23.21 8.46
CA ARG A 442 25.29 -23.75 9.39
C ARG A 442 24.45 -22.68 10.10
N GLY A 443 24.10 -21.60 9.41
CA GLY A 443 23.23 -20.53 9.92
C GLY A 443 23.88 -19.52 10.87
N TRP A 444 25.08 -19.80 11.39
CA TRP A 444 25.87 -18.90 12.23
C TRP A 444 26.85 -18.06 11.40
N ASP A 445 26.97 -16.78 11.73
CA ASP A 445 27.91 -15.86 11.10
C ASP A 445 29.20 -15.74 11.92
N ILE A 446 30.34 -16.02 11.29
CA ILE A 446 31.66 -15.95 11.91
C ILE A 446 32.10 -14.49 11.96
N LEU A 447 31.83 -13.81 13.07
CA LEU A 447 32.24 -12.41 13.28
C LEU A 447 33.75 -12.25 13.49
N VAL A 448 34.39 -13.25 14.11
CA VAL A 448 35.85 -13.32 14.29
C VAL A 448 36.30 -14.73 13.92
N PRO A 449 37.06 -14.92 12.82
CA PRO A 449 37.64 -16.22 12.52
C PRO A 449 38.77 -16.53 13.52
N GLY A 450 38.65 -17.65 14.22
CA GLY A 450 39.64 -18.10 15.18
C GLY A 450 39.56 -19.60 15.41
N ALA A 451 40.66 -20.21 15.84
CA ALA A 451 40.70 -21.61 16.22
C ALA A 451 40.40 -21.74 17.72
N ALA A 452 39.23 -22.25 18.06
CA ALA A 452 38.91 -22.69 19.41
C ALA A 452 39.17 -24.21 19.53
N ILE A 453 40.06 -24.60 20.43
CA ILE A 453 40.31 -26.00 20.80
C ILE A 453 39.88 -26.18 22.25
N GLY A 454 39.03 -27.16 22.51
CA GLY A 454 38.54 -27.43 23.85
C GLY A 454 37.80 -28.77 23.93
N THR A 455 37.67 -29.29 25.14
CA THR A 455 36.88 -30.51 25.41
C THR A 455 35.44 -30.11 25.70
N LEU A 456 34.48 -30.79 25.08
CA LEU A 456 33.05 -30.59 25.34
C LEU A 456 32.69 -31.17 26.72
N VAL A 457 32.66 -30.32 27.74
CA VAL A 457 32.45 -30.74 29.14
C VAL A 457 30.99 -31.09 29.43
N GLN A 458 30.04 -30.33 28.87
CA GLN A 458 28.61 -30.55 29.08
C GLN A 458 27.80 -30.03 27.89
N VAL A 459 26.76 -30.77 27.52
CA VAL A 459 25.71 -30.32 26.60
C VAL A 459 24.42 -30.27 27.39
N ASN A 460 23.78 -29.10 27.46
CA ASN A 460 22.47 -28.98 28.09
C ASN A 460 21.40 -29.32 27.05
N ILE A 461 20.92 -30.57 27.08
CA ILE A 461 20.08 -31.19 26.02
C ILE A 461 18.74 -30.46 25.84
N SER A 462 18.31 -29.67 26.84
CA SER A 462 17.14 -28.78 26.76
C SER A 462 17.19 -27.74 25.63
N LEU A 463 18.37 -27.47 25.04
CA LEU A 463 18.53 -26.55 23.90
C LEU A 463 18.64 -27.25 22.52
N ILE A 464 18.63 -28.59 22.46
CA ILE A 464 18.82 -29.33 21.21
C ILE A 464 17.49 -29.75 20.57
N ASN A 465 16.44 -29.97 21.37
CA ASN A 465 15.15 -30.42 20.84
C ASN A 465 14.40 -29.33 20.04
N ASP A 466 14.69 -28.05 20.26
CA ASP A 466 14.08 -26.94 19.51
C ASP A 466 14.74 -26.67 18.14
N ALA A 467 15.77 -27.44 17.77
CA ALA A 467 16.46 -27.34 16.48
C ALA A 467 16.14 -28.50 15.50
N ALA A 468 15.19 -29.37 15.85
CA ALA A 468 14.87 -30.59 15.11
C ALA A 468 13.36 -30.85 14.91
N ALA A 469 12.55 -29.78 14.93
CA ALA A 469 11.11 -29.78 14.62
C ALA A 469 10.78 -28.73 13.55
#